data_AF-A0A1V6K706-F1
#
_entry.id   AF-A0A1V6K706-F1
#
_cell.length_a   1.000
_cell.length_b   1.000
_cell.length_c   1.000
_cell.angle_alpha   90.00
_cell.angle_beta   90.00
_cell.angle_gamma   90.00
#
_symmetry.space_group_name_H-M   'P 1'
#
loop_
_entity.id
_entity.type
_entity.pdbx_description
1 polymer ?
#
loop_
_entity_poly.entity_id
_entity_poly.type
_entity_poly.pdbx_seq_one_letter_code
_entity_poly.pdbx_strand_id
1 'polypeptide(L)'
;MTGRASGWQPAAVSREEYAARAVSPGYARALAANPPGAASNPNLLAFGNSGGLLRNGVCWWHSRFTRAALYLVYFEPSKPKPDARTARKAIRSLMNADRVVEIPGYSCLRDFSADYTKEIQKILERRQISDGVLRFAWIDGLSGSHRVSGRRLGALLDGIHAETSRAGLAYVKLQIHGIDAHSLLVTEMEPLGGGGYRCRYLDSNWPLERVWEYTPGPYPESAVTGMPGVPYLQRTGELRRIRAKVAEFADRAGRGNA
;
A
#
# COMPACT_ATOMS: atom_id res chain seq x y z
N MET A 1 9.42 8.08 22.63
CA MET A 1 10.11 8.66 21.46
C MET A 1 9.05 9.16 20.50
N THR A 2 8.87 10.47 20.45
CA THR A 2 7.91 11.16 19.58
C THR A 2 8.44 11.15 18.15
N GLY A 3 8.10 10.11 17.39
CA GLY A 3 8.27 10.13 15.94
C GLY A 3 7.34 11.21 15.38
N ARG A 4 7.88 12.38 15.02
CA ARG A 4 7.15 13.33 14.18
C ARG A 4 6.66 12.56 12.96
N ALA A 5 5.36 12.64 12.66
CA ALA A 5 4.81 12.18 11.40
C ALA A 5 5.71 12.73 10.28
N SER A 6 6.37 11.85 9.53
CA SER A 6 7.22 12.27 8.43
C SER A 6 6.31 12.98 7.42
N GLY A 7 6.54 14.28 7.22
CA GLY A 7 5.82 15.06 6.22
C GLY A 7 5.92 14.40 4.84
N TRP A 8 4.97 14.73 3.96
CA TRP A 8 4.98 14.21 2.60
C TRP A 8 6.30 14.50 1.89
N GLN A 9 6.74 13.54 1.08
CA GLN A 9 7.91 13.69 0.23
C GLN A 9 7.62 13.17 -1.18
N PRO A 10 8.25 13.74 -2.23
CA PRO A 10 8.20 13.16 -3.56
C PRO A 10 9.01 11.86 -3.62
N ALA A 11 8.63 10.99 -4.57
CA ALA A 11 9.39 9.82 -4.94
C ALA A 11 10.80 10.21 -5.43
N ALA A 12 11.78 9.35 -5.15
CA ALA A 12 13.14 9.52 -5.61
C ALA A 12 13.22 9.51 -7.14
N VAL A 13 13.99 10.44 -7.70
CA VAL A 13 14.15 10.66 -9.15
C VAL A 13 15.55 10.31 -9.65
N SER A 14 16.31 9.58 -8.84
CA SER A 14 17.51 8.87 -9.26
C SER A 14 17.73 7.60 -8.45
N ARG A 15 18.57 6.70 -8.99
CA ARG A 15 19.05 5.52 -8.28
C ARG A 15 19.72 5.85 -6.94
N GLU A 16 20.58 6.86 -6.92
CA GLU A 16 21.37 7.25 -5.75
C GLU A 16 20.47 7.79 -4.63
N GLU A 17 19.52 8.67 -5.00
CA GLU A 17 18.55 9.23 -4.08
C GLU A 17 17.67 8.11 -3.46
N TYR A 18 17.22 7.18 -4.30
CA TYR A 18 16.42 6.04 -3.83
C TYR A 18 17.23 5.15 -2.88
N ALA A 19 18.47 4.78 -3.25
CA ALA A 19 19.31 3.94 -2.41
C ALA A 19 19.57 4.56 -1.03
N ALA A 20 19.73 5.88 -0.97
CA ALA A 20 19.95 6.61 0.28
C ALA A 20 18.70 6.67 1.19
N ARG A 21 17.49 6.72 0.61
CA ARG A 21 16.25 6.96 1.36
C ARG A 21 15.47 5.68 1.66
N ALA A 22 15.46 4.72 0.72
CA ALA A 22 14.47 3.64 0.69
C ALA A 22 14.61 2.59 1.80
N VAL A 23 15.80 2.44 2.39
CA VAL A 23 16.03 1.52 3.52
C VAL A 23 15.26 1.94 4.79
N SER A 24 14.94 3.23 4.91
CA SER A 24 14.18 3.76 6.04
C SER A 24 12.69 3.42 5.93
N PRO A 25 12.08 2.81 6.97
CA PRO A 25 10.61 2.63 7.02
C PRO A 25 9.83 3.94 6.83
N GLY A 26 10.41 5.07 7.26
CA GLY A 26 9.79 6.38 7.15
C GLY A 26 9.68 6.88 5.71
N TYR A 27 10.49 6.38 4.77
CA TYR A 27 10.42 6.81 3.38
C TYR A 27 9.09 6.42 2.72
N ALA A 28 8.72 5.14 2.79
CA ALA A 28 7.44 4.68 2.22
C ALA A 28 6.22 5.38 2.86
N ARG A 29 6.29 5.66 4.18
CA ARG A 29 5.28 6.47 4.89
C ARG A 29 5.19 7.89 4.35
N ALA A 30 6.33 8.56 4.13
CA ALA A 30 6.40 9.92 3.61
C ALA A 30 5.88 10.00 2.17
N LEU A 31 6.14 8.98 1.34
CA LEU A 31 5.55 8.90 0.00
C LEU A 31 4.03 8.78 0.04
N ALA A 32 3.49 8.04 1.01
CA ALA A 32 2.06 7.80 1.15
C ALA A 32 1.27 8.99 1.74
N ALA A 33 1.92 9.88 2.49
CA ALA A 33 1.28 11.03 3.13
C ALA A 33 0.61 11.98 2.12
N ASN A 34 -0.31 12.82 2.58
CA ASN A 34 -0.92 13.81 1.68
C ASN A 34 0.06 14.96 1.39
N PRO A 35 0.32 15.30 0.11
CA PRO A 35 1.04 16.51 -0.24
C PRO A 35 0.28 17.76 0.24
N PRO A 36 0.98 18.80 0.73
CA PRO A 36 0.34 20.05 1.14
C PRO A 36 -0.46 20.68 0.00
N GLY A 37 -1.75 20.93 0.22
CA GLY A 37 -2.62 21.65 -0.71
C GLY A 37 -2.98 20.95 -2.02
N ALA A 38 -2.60 19.67 -2.22
CA ALA A 38 -2.88 18.99 -3.48
C ALA A 38 -4.18 18.17 -3.44
N ALA A 39 -4.91 18.14 -4.56
CA ALA A 39 -6.11 17.33 -4.73
C ALA A 39 -5.83 15.82 -4.91
N SER A 40 -4.57 15.44 -5.11
CA SER A 40 -4.14 14.05 -5.27
C SER A 40 -2.67 13.88 -4.91
N ASN A 41 -2.27 12.69 -4.44
CA ASN A 41 -0.88 12.37 -4.17
C ASN A 41 -0.19 11.83 -5.45
N PRO A 42 0.89 12.47 -5.95
CA PRO A 42 1.60 12.05 -7.16
C PRO A 42 2.32 10.69 -7.02
N ASN A 43 2.57 10.24 -5.79
CA ASN A 43 3.17 8.94 -5.52
C ASN A 43 2.17 7.78 -5.58
N LEU A 44 0.87 8.06 -5.83
CA LEU A 44 -0.19 7.05 -5.92
C LEU A 44 -0.67 6.84 -7.36
N LEU A 45 -1.46 5.79 -7.58
CA LEU A 45 -2.05 5.50 -8.89
C LEU A 45 -3.01 6.63 -9.32
N ALA A 46 -3.03 6.95 -10.61
CA ALA A 46 -3.88 7.98 -11.18
C ALA A 46 -5.37 7.61 -11.26
N PHE A 47 -5.68 6.32 -11.10
CA PHE A 47 -7.03 5.78 -11.23
C PHE A 47 -7.43 5.00 -9.98
N GLY A 48 -8.71 5.11 -9.64
CA GLY A 48 -9.33 4.31 -8.60
C GLY A 48 -9.55 2.87 -9.05
N ASN A 49 -9.87 2.00 -8.10
CA ASN A 49 -10.26 0.64 -8.38
C ASN A 49 -11.42 0.59 -9.39
N SER A 50 -11.25 -0.21 -10.45
CA SER A 50 -12.28 -0.48 -11.45
C SER A 50 -12.24 -1.96 -11.83
N GLY A 51 -13.33 -2.51 -12.36
CA GLY A 51 -13.38 -3.89 -12.86
C GLY A 51 -13.50 -4.99 -11.79
N GLY A 52 -13.23 -6.23 -12.22
CA GLY A 52 -13.32 -7.46 -11.42
C GLY A 52 -14.56 -8.32 -11.66
N LEU A 53 -14.53 -9.58 -11.20
CA LEU A 53 -15.72 -10.45 -11.19
C LEU A 53 -16.80 -9.78 -10.34
N LEU A 54 -17.92 -9.41 -10.97
CA LEU A 54 -19.03 -8.68 -10.32
C LEU A 54 -18.64 -7.34 -9.68
N ARG A 55 -17.60 -6.64 -10.20
CA ARG A 55 -17.08 -5.35 -9.67
C ARG A 55 -16.42 -5.42 -8.28
N ASN A 56 -16.16 -6.62 -7.75
CA ASN A 56 -15.57 -6.82 -6.43
C ASN A 56 -14.14 -7.38 -6.52
N GLY A 57 -13.33 -7.29 -5.46
CA GLY A 57 -12.07 -8.03 -5.26
C GLY A 57 -10.79 -7.50 -5.91
N VAL A 58 -10.86 -6.57 -6.88
CA VAL A 58 -9.65 -5.95 -7.48
C VAL A 58 -8.93 -5.00 -6.49
N CYS A 59 -9.65 -4.46 -5.50
CA CYS A 59 -9.11 -3.56 -4.49
C CYS A 59 -7.90 -4.14 -3.73
N TRP A 60 -7.88 -5.46 -3.50
CA TRP A 60 -6.77 -6.16 -2.87
C TRP A 60 -5.49 -6.05 -3.66
N TRP A 61 -5.61 -6.24 -4.98
CA TRP A 61 -4.51 -6.17 -5.92
C TRP A 61 -4.06 -4.74 -6.16
N HIS A 62 -5.00 -3.80 -6.22
CA HIS A 62 -4.73 -2.37 -6.34
C HIS A 62 -3.94 -1.86 -5.14
N SER A 63 -4.38 -2.18 -3.91
CA SER A 63 -3.66 -1.84 -2.68
C SER A 63 -2.29 -2.51 -2.60
N ARG A 64 -2.19 -3.78 -3.03
CA ARG A 64 -0.92 -4.51 -3.06
C ARG A 64 0.06 -3.91 -4.07
N PHE A 65 -0.42 -3.55 -5.27
CA PHE A 65 0.37 -2.88 -6.30
C PHE A 65 0.87 -1.52 -5.82
N THR A 66 -0.02 -0.71 -5.23
CA THR A 66 0.32 0.59 -4.64
C THR A 66 1.39 0.44 -3.57
N ARG A 67 1.23 -0.52 -2.65
CA ARG A 67 2.26 -0.82 -1.63
C ARG A 67 3.59 -1.18 -2.26
N ALA A 68 3.60 -2.07 -3.26
CA ALA A 68 4.82 -2.46 -3.94
C ALA A 68 5.50 -1.26 -4.60
N ALA A 69 4.75 -0.39 -5.27
CA ALA A 69 5.27 0.81 -5.90
C ALA A 69 5.91 1.78 -4.89
N LEU A 70 5.25 2.02 -3.75
CA LEU A 70 5.77 2.89 -2.69
C LEU A 70 7.10 2.40 -2.09
N TYR A 71 7.39 1.10 -2.13
CA TYR A 71 8.67 0.57 -1.65
C TYR A 71 9.70 0.37 -2.75
N LEU A 72 9.30 -0.08 -3.94
CA LEU A 72 10.20 -0.68 -4.92
C LEU A 72 10.48 0.22 -6.13
N VAL A 73 9.91 1.41 -6.21
CA VAL A 73 10.08 2.28 -7.39
C VAL A 73 11.02 3.44 -7.10
N TYR A 74 11.88 3.70 -8.08
CA TYR A 74 12.47 5.02 -8.30
C TYR A 74 12.26 5.45 -9.75
N PHE A 75 12.33 6.74 -9.97
CA PHE A 75 12.06 7.39 -11.24
C PHE A 75 13.34 7.92 -11.87
N GLU A 76 13.37 8.05 -13.20
CA GLU A 76 14.51 8.59 -13.95
C GLU A 76 14.00 9.50 -15.07
N PRO A 77 13.57 10.74 -14.76
CA PRO A 77 12.85 11.60 -15.70
C PRO A 77 13.68 12.04 -16.91
N SER A 78 15.02 12.01 -16.80
CA SER A 78 15.95 12.36 -17.89
C SER A 78 16.05 11.26 -18.96
N LYS A 79 15.64 10.02 -18.65
CA LYS A 79 15.66 8.91 -19.60
C LYS A 79 14.42 8.95 -20.51
N PRO A 80 14.48 8.38 -21.72
CA PRO A 80 13.30 8.25 -22.58
C PRO A 80 12.20 7.42 -21.90
N LYS A 81 10.93 7.77 -22.15
CA LYS A 81 9.78 6.96 -21.71
C LYS A 81 9.92 5.52 -22.23
N PRO A 82 9.53 4.51 -21.43
CA PRO A 82 9.66 3.11 -21.82
C PRO A 82 8.72 2.80 -22.99
N ASP A 83 9.15 1.90 -23.86
CA ASP A 83 8.21 1.28 -24.80
C ASP A 83 7.17 0.41 -24.06
N ALA A 84 6.10 0.04 -24.76
CA ALA A 84 5.03 -0.76 -24.16
C ALA A 84 5.50 -2.11 -23.60
N ARG A 85 6.58 -2.69 -24.14
CA ARG A 85 7.14 -3.96 -23.67
C ARG A 85 7.85 -3.78 -22.33
N THR A 86 8.61 -2.71 -22.19
CA THR A 86 9.37 -2.34 -20.99
C THR A 86 8.43 -1.91 -19.88
N ALA A 87 7.42 -1.09 -20.18
CA ALA A 87 6.37 -0.74 -19.23
C ALA A 87 5.66 -1.99 -18.67
N ARG A 88 5.26 -2.94 -19.54
CA ARG A 88 4.65 -4.21 -19.10
C ARG A 88 5.58 -5.09 -18.27
N LYS A 89 6.90 -5.01 -18.46
CA LYS A 89 7.87 -5.71 -17.59
C LYS A 89 7.93 -5.05 -16.22
N ALA A 90 8.00 -3.72 -16.18
CA ALA A 90 7.98 -2.95 -14.93
C ALA A 90 6.71 -3.24 -14.10
N ILE A 91 5.53 -3.13 -14.73
CA ILE A 91 4.24 -3.40 -14.07
C ILE A 91 4.16 -4.84 -13.52
N ARG A 92 4.65 -5.84 -14.27
CA ARG A 92 4.70 -7.23 -13.78
C ARG A 92 5.63 -7.40 -12.58
N SER A 93 6.82 -6.78 -12.61
CA SER A 93 7.74 -6.82 -11.47
C SER A 93 7.16 -6.15 -10.23
N LEU A 94 6.47 -5.01 -10.38
CA LEU A 94 5.76 -4.38 -9.28
C LEU A 94 4.65 -5.26 -8.73
N MET A 95 3.86 -5.89 -9.60
CA MET A 95 2.81 -6.79 -9.14
C MET A 95 3.34 -8.04 -8.41
N ASN A 96 4.51 -8.53 -8.82
CA ASN A 96 5.19 -9.64 -8.16
C ASN A 96 5.91 -9.22 -6.87
N ALA A 97 6.22 -7.93 -6.73
CA ALA A 97 7.00 -7.35 -5.66
C ALA A 97 8.36 -8.05 -5.46
N ASP A 98 9.03 -8.39 -6.57
CA ASP A 98 10.22 -9.26 -6.57
C ASP A 98 11.56 -8.52 -6.70
N ARG A 99 11.55 -7.24 -7.11
CA ARG A 99 12.75 -6.40 -7.26
C ARG A 99 12.42 -4.92 -7.22
N VAL A 100 13.45 -4.10 -6.98
CA VAL A 100 13.41 -2.65 -7.24
C VAL A 100 13.30 -2.40 -8.74
N VAL A 101 12.47 -1.45 -9.14
CA VAL A 101 12.09 -1.13 -10.52
C VAL A 101 12.39 0.33 -10.80
N GLU A 102 13.20 0.57 -11.81
CA GLU A 102 13.38 1.87 -12.43
C GLU A 102 12.19 2.19 -13.35
N ILE A 103 11.65 3.40 -13.27
CA ILE A 103 10.65 3.92 -14.21
C ILE A 103 11.25 5.13 -14.96
N PRO A 104 11.73 4.95 -16.20
CA PRO A 104 12.36 6.02 -16.97
C PRO A 104 11.33 6.97 -17.59
N GLY A 105 11.70 8.24 -17.76
CA GLY A 105 10.86 9.25 -18.44
C GLY A 105 9.64 9.74 -17.66
N TYR A 106 9.57 9.41 -16.36
CA TYR A 106 8.56 9.90 -15.43
C TYR A 106 9.23 10.41 -14.17
N SER A 107 8.54 11.26 -13.40
CA SER A 107 8.96 11.74 -12.08
C SER A 107 8.09 11.19 -10.95
N CYS A 108 6.94 10.58 -11.27
CA CYS A 108 6.01 10.09 -10.27
C CYS A 108 5.14 8.92 -10.78
N LEU A 109 4.53 8.19 -9.83
CA LEU A 109 3.71 7.01 -10.13
C LEU A 109 2.41 7.41 -10.83
N ARG A 110 1.85 8.56 -10.46
CA ARG A 110 0.59 9.06 -11.03
C ARG A 110 0.70 9.17 -12.55
N ASP A 111 1.72 9.85 -13.06
CA ASP A 111 1.87 10.06 -14.50
C ASP A 111 2.16 8.75 -15.25
N PHE A 112 3.03 7.89 -14.69
CA PHE A 112 3.28 6.56 -15.26
C PHE A 112 2.00 5.72 -15.31
N SER A 113 1.25 5.70 -14.21
CA SER A 113 0.03 4.91 -14.12
C SER A 113 -1.12 5.46 -14.96
N ALA A 114 -1.15 6.77 -15.23
CA ALA A 114 -2.09 7.38 -16.17
C ALA A 114 -1.85 6.85 -17.59
N ASP A 115 -0.61 6.95 -18.09
CA ASP A 115 -0.22 6.50 -19.43
C ASP A 115 -0.45 5.00 -19.64
N TYR A 116 -0.28 4.17 -18.60
CA TYR A 116 -0.40 2.72 -18.67
C TYR A 116 -1.59 2.14 -17.89
N THR A 117 -2.66 2.93 -17.70
CA THR A 117 -3.85 2.53 -16.92
C THR A 117 -4.38 1.16 -17.37
N LYS A 118 -4.54 0.97 -18.69
CA LYS A 118 -5.10 -0.27 -19.27
C LYS A 118 -4.22 -1.48 -18.97
N GLU A 119 -2.90 -1.36 -19.10
CA GLU A 119 -1.94 -2.42 -18.81
C GLU A 119 -1.94 -2.81 -17.33
N ILE A 120 -1.98 -1.82 -16.43
CA ILE A 120 -2.02 -2.07 -14.98
C ILE A 120 -3.32 -2.78 -14.63
N GLN A 121 -4.46 -2.23 -15.04
CA GLN A 121 -5.79 -2.79 -14.79
C GLN A 121 -5.90 -4.24 -15.28
N LYS A 122 -5.43 -4.53 -16.50
CA LYS A 122 -5.39 -5.89 -17.06
C LYS A 122 -4.58 -6.86 -16.22
N ILE A 123 -3.49 -6.42 -15.58
CA ILE A 123 -2.69 -7.26 -14.68
C ILE A 123 -3.42 -7.50 -13.36
N LEU A 124 -4.07 -6.48 -12.79
CA LEU A 124 -4.85 -6.62 -11.56
C LEU A 124 -6.01 -7.62 -11.75
N GLU A 125 -6.75 -7.51 -12.85
CA GLU A 125 -7.85 -8.43 -13.20
C GLU A 125 -7.35 -9.86 -13.44
N ARG A 126 -6.24 -10.03 -14.17
CA ARG A 126 -5.62 -11.35 -14.37
C ARG A 126 -5.21 -12.00 -13.06
N ARG A 127 -4.68 -11.21 -12.12
CA ARG A 127 -4.32 -11.72 -10.79
C ARG A 127 -5.55 -12.12 -9.99
N GLN A 128 -6.62 -11.33 -10.05
CA GLN A 128 -7.88 -11.71 -9.44
C GLN A 128 -8.44 -13.01 -10.01
N ILE A 129 -8.45 -13.17 -11.35
CA ILE A 129 -8.92 -14.40 -11.99
C ILE A 129 -8.03 -15.58 -11.58
N SER A 130 -6.71 -15.42 -11.64
CA SER A 130 -5.76 -16.47 -11.25
C SER A 130 -5.97 -16.93 -9.80
N ASP A 131 -6.11 -16.00 -8.86
CA ASP A 131 -6.29 -16.35 -7.44
C ASP A 131 -7.73 -16.77 -7.12
N GLY A 132 -8.72 -16.30 -7.89
CA GLY A 132 -10.12 -16.70 -7.80
C GLY A 132 -10.38 -18.10 -8.35
N VAL A 133 -9.72 -18.48 -9.45
CA VAL A 133 -9.91 -19.76 -10.15
C VAL A 133 -9.00 -20.87 -9.59
N LEU A 134 -7.74 -20.58 -9.22
CA LEU A 134 -6.78 -21.62 -8.80
C LEU A 134 -6.66 -21.82 -7.29
N ARG A 135 -7.13 -20.89 -6.45
CA ARG A 135 -6.81 -20.89 -5.01
C ARG A 135 -7.99 -20.77 -4.07
N PHE A 136 -9.23 -20.70 -4.57
CA PHE A 136 -10.36 -20.30 -3.73
C PHE A 136 -9.95 -19.11 -2.83
N ALA A 137 -9.24 -18.10 -3.35
CA ALA A 137 -8.78 -16.98 -2.51
C ALA A 137 -9.94 -16.15 -1.93
N TRP A 138 -11.17 -16.43 -2.37
CA TRP A 138 -12.42 -16.07 -1.70
C TRP A 138 -12.62 -16.77 -0.34
N ILE A 139 -12.17 -18.01 -0.15
CA ILE A 139 -12.27 -18.77 1.12
C ILE A 139 -11.29 -18.22 2.18
N ASP A 140 -10.04 -17.92 1.82
CA ASP A 140 -9.14 -17.13 2.69
C ASP A 140 -9.62 -15.66 2.80
N GLY A 141 -10.34 -15.19 1.77
CA GLY A 141 -11.12 -13.96 1.68
C GLY A 141 -12.21 -13.83 2.74
N LEU A 142 -12.75 -14.94 3.25
CA LEU A 142 -13.80 -14.99 4.27
C LEU A 142 -13.26 -15.36 5.67
N SER A 143 -11.95 -15.59 5.80
CA SER A 143 -11.34 -15.85 7.11
C SER A 143 -11.35 -14.58 7.97
N GLY A 144 -11.94 -14.69 9.16
CA GLY A 144 -12.08 -13.59 10.13
C GLY A 144 -13.54 -13.17 10.33
N SER A 145 -13.89 -12.85 11.57
CA SER A 145 -15.23 -12.39 11.92
C SER A 145 -15.38 -10.90 11.56
N HIS A 146 -16.54 -10.53 11.02
CA HIS A 146 -16.96 -9.13 10.81
C HIS A 146 -17.41 -8.44 12.12
N ARG A 147 -17.46 -9.20 13.23
CA ARG A 147 -17.74 -8.72 14.58
C ARG A 147 -16.82 -9.42 15.58
N VAL A 148 -16.21 -8.66 16.48
CA VAL A 148 -15.34 -9.15 17.55
C VAL A 148 -15.58 -8.35 18.84
N SER A 149 -15.12 -8.85 19.98
CA SER A 149 -15.15 -8.09 21.24
C SER A 149 -14.21 -6.87 21.20
N GLY A 150 -14.50 -5.85 22.00
CA GLY A 150 -13.63 -4.67 22.13
C GLY A 150 -12.17 -5.00 22.45
N ARG A 151 -11.94 -5.93 23.38
CA ARG A 151 -10.60 -6.44 23.71
C ARG A 151 -9.89 -7.05 22.50
N ARG A 152 -10.59 -7.86 21.71
CA ARG A 152 -10.02 -8.51 20.52
C ARG A 152 -9.74 -7.49 19.42
N LEU A 153 -10.61 -6.51 19.22
CA LEU A 153 -10.36 -5.43 18.27
C LEU A 153 -9.13 -4.61 18.67
N GLY A 154 -9.00 -4.27 19.96
CA GLY A 154 -7.81 -3.60 20.49
C GLY A 154 -6.53 -4.35 20.14
N ALA A 155 -6.47 -5.66 20.43
CA ALA A 155 -5.30 -6.48 20.11
C ALA A 155 -4.98 -6.55 18.59
N LEU A 156 -6.00 -6.52 17.72
CA LEU A 156 -5.79 -6.45 16.27
C LEU A 156 -5.17 -5.10 15.86
N LEU A 157 -5.66 -4.00 16.41
CA LEU A 157 -5.16 -2.65 16.16
C LEU A 157 -3.73 -2.46 16.71
N ASP A 158 -3.43 -3.04 17.88
CA ASP A 158 -2.09 -3.04 18.46
C ASP A 158 -1.09 -3.73 17.51
N GLY A 159 -1.50 -4.85 16.90
CA GLY A 159 -0.69 -5.56 15.90
C GLY A 159 -0.46 -4.74 14.62
N ILE A 160 -1.48 -4.01 14.16
CA ILE A 160 -1.35 -3.12 13.01
C ILE A 160 -0.42 -1.94 13.34
N HIS A 161 -0.57 -1.33 14.51
CA HIS A 161 0.29 -0.26 15.00
C HIS A 161 1.75 -0.70 15.14
N ALA A 162 1.98 -1.91 15.65
CA ALA A 162 3.33 -2.48 15.72
C ALA A 162 3.94 -2.68 14.32
N GLU A 163 3.15 -3.16 13.35
CA GLU A 163 3.65 -3.36 11.98
C GLU A 163 3.92 -2.03 11.27
N THR A 164 3.03 -1.03 11.36
CA THR A 164 3.26 0.30 10.76
C THR A 164 4.47 0.97 11.37
N SER A 165 4.63 0.94 12.69
CA SER A 165 5.79 1.51 13.39
C SER A 165 7.10 0.86 12.95
N ARG A 166 7.10 -0.46 12.75
CA ARG A 166 8.31 -1.22 12.39
C ARG A 166 8.65 -1.14 10.91
N ALA A 167 7.65 -1.11 10.03
CA ALA A 167 7.83 -1.35 8.60
C ALA A 167 7.41 -0.18 7.71
N GLY A 168 6.71 0.82 8.24
CA GLY A 168 6.18 1.97 7.50
C GLY A 168 4.70 1.78 7.18
N LEU A 169 4.36 0.76 6.37
CA LEU A 169 3.01 0.51 5.90
C LEU A 169 2.51 -0.87 6.34
N ALA A 170 1.26 -0.96 6.80
CA ALA A 170 0.59 -2.23 7.10
C ALA A 170 -0.50 -2.50 6.06
N TYR A 171 -0.48 -3.70 5.46
CA TYR A 171 -1.57 -4.15 4.60
C TYR A 171 -2.65 -4.77 5.47
N VAL A 172 -3.82 -4.15 5.46
CA VAL A 172 -4.95 -4.53 6.28
C VAL A 172 -6.09 -4.97 5.40
N LYS A 173 -6.69 -6.10 5.76
CA LYS A 173 -7.94 -6.56 5.17
C LYS A 173 -9.08 -6.21 6.09
N LEU A 174 -10.16 -5.70 5.54
CA LEU A 174 -11.37 -5.34 6.27
C LEU A 174 -12.44 -6.39 6.04
N GLN A 175 -12.89 -7.03 7.12
CA GLN A 175 -14.04 -7.91 7.11
C GLN A 175 -15.29 -7.10 7.41
N ILE A 176 -16.12 -6.86 6.38
CA ILE A 176 -17.35 -6.07 6.44
C ILE A 176 -18.54 -7.01 6.25
N HIS A 177 -19.61 -6.82 7.02
CA HIS A 177 -20.81 -7.65 6.87
C HIS A 177 -21.51 -7.38 5.52
N GLY A 178 -21.76 -8.41 4.72
CA GLY A 178 -22.48 -8.30 3.44
C GLY A 178 -21.68 -7.73 2.25
N ILE A 179 -20.42 -7.35 2.45
CA ILE A 179 -19.48 -6.96 1.39
C ILE A 179 -18.32 -7.94 1.40
N ASP A 180 -18.00 -8.53 0.25
CA ASP A 180 -16.77 -9.30 0.07
C ASP A 180 -15.57 -8.40 0.38
N ALA A 181 -14.82 -8.77 1.42
CA ALA A 181 -13.80 -7.98 2.12
C ALA A 181 -13.05 -6.91 1.28
N HIS A 182 -12.76 -5.75 1.91
CA HIS A 182 -11.96 -4.66 1.32
C HIS A 182 -10.51 -4.70 1.81
N SER A 183 -9.60 -3.97 1.18
CA SER A 183 -8.22 -3.82 1.68
C SER A 183 -7.82 -2.36 1.81
N LEU A 184 -7.07 -2.07 2.87
CA LEU A 184 -6.45 -0.78 3.13
C LEU A 184 -4.94 -0.93 3.28
N LEU A 185 -4.22 0.14 3.00
CA LEU A 185 -2.86 0.32 3.48
C LEU A 185 -2.89 1.29 4.65
N VAL A 186 -2.77 0.79 5.87
CA VAL A 186 -2.61 1.67 7.04
C VAL A 186 -1.19 2.23 6.99
N THR A 187 -1.11 3.55 6.92
CA THR A 187 0.15 4.29 6.76
C THR A 187 0.68 4.75 8.12
N GLU A 188 -0.19 5.08 9.06
CA GLU A 188 0.19 5.57 10.39
C GLU A 188 -0.88 5.23 11.41
N MET A 189 -0.45 5.00 12.65
CA MET A 189 -1.34 4.85 13.81
C MET A 189 -0.77 5.63 14.97
N GLU A 190 -1.52 6.60 15.47
CA GLU A 190 -1.18 7.43 16.62
C GLU A 190 -2.07 7.04 17.80
N PRO A 191 -1.50 6.61 18.95
CA PRO A 191 -2.30 6.37 20.15
C PRO A 191 -3.04 7.65 20.60
N LEU A 192 -4.29 7.50 21.02
CA LEU A 192 -5.08 8.59 21.61
C LEU A 192 -4.94 8.61 23.13
N GLY A 193 -5.05 9.79 23.75
CA GLY A 193 -4.89 9.96 25.20
C GLY A 193 -5.90 9.19 26.06
N GLY A 194 -7.10 8.91 25.52
CA GLY A 194 -8.13 8.08 26.17
C GLY A 194 -8.08 6.60 25.79
N GLY A 195 -7.01 6.15 25.13
CA GLY A 195 -6.92 4.83 24.51
C GLY A 195 -7.48 4.80 23.08
N GLY A 196 -7.13 3.74 22.34
CA GLY A 196 -7.44 3.64 20.91
C GLY A 196 -6.43 4.37 20.02
N TYR A 197 -6.82 4.68 18.79
CA TYR A 197 -5.90 5.12 17.74
C TYR A 197 -6.54 6.11 16.76
N ARG A 198 -5.80 7.14 16.36
CA ARG A 198 -6.00 7.82 15.07
C ARG A 198 -5.22 7.06 14.02
N CYS A 199 -5.90 6.55 13.00
CA CYS A 199 -5.23 5.84 11.91
C CYS A 199 -5.34 6.62 10.62
N ARG A 200 -4.23 6.65 9.89
CA ARG A 200 -4.18 7.12 8.52
C ARG A 200 -4.05 5.94 7.58
N TYR A 201 -4.71 6.01 6.44
CA TYR A 201 -4.73 4.89 5.50
C TYR A 201 -4.94 5.33 4.05
N LEU A 202 -4.44 4.51 3.12
CA LEU A 202 -4.79 4.57 1.70
C LEU A 202 -5.87 3.56 1.39
N ASP A 203 -6.79 3.96 0.53
CA ASP A 203 -7.87 3.16 -0.02
C ASP A 203 -7.81 3.23 -1.54
N SER A 204 -7.98 2.09 -2.21
CA SER A 204 -7.88 1.98 -3.67
C SER A 204 -8.87 2.86 -4.45
N ASN A 205 -9.88 3.41 -3.80
CA ASN A 205 -10.87 4.28 -4.43
C ASN A 205 -10.57 5.78 -4.26
N TRP A 206 -9.57 6.15 -3.47
CA TRP A 206 -9.31 7.54 -3.11
C TRP A 206 -7.89 7.98 -3.51
N PRO A 207 -7.72 9.18 -4.08
CA PRO A 207 -6.41 9.67 -4.55
C PRO A 207 -5.52 10.24 -3.44
N LEU A 208 -5.99 10.18 -2.19
CA LEU A 208 -5.37 10.77 -1.00
C LEU A 208 -5.55 9.85 0.20
N GLU A 209 -4.63 9.97 1.15
CA GLU A 209 -4.71 9.37 2.48
C GLU A 209 -5.93 9.91 3.24
N ARG A 210 -6.63 8.99 3.90
CA ARG A 210 -7.80 9.23 4.73
C ARG A 210 -7.44 9.03 6.18
N VAL A 211 -8.24 9.62 7.07
CA VAL A 211 -8.09 9.48 8.51
C VAL A 211 -9.35 8.85 9.07
N TRP A 212 -9.19 7.91 10.01
CA TRP A 212 -10.23 7.55 10.94
C TRP A 212 -9.71 7.67 12.37
N GLU A 213 -10.63 7.70 13.32
CA GLU A 213 -10.30 7.53 14.74
C GLU A 213 -11.08 6.35 15.30
N TYR A 214 -10.40 5.57 16.14
CA TYR A 214 -10.94 4.46 16.89
C TYR A 214 -10.80 4.76 18.38
N THR A 215 -11.92 4.68 19.09
CA THR A 215 -11.96 4.72 20.56
C THR A 215 -12.48 3.39 21.10
N PRO A 216 -11.89 2.82 22.16
CA PRO A 216 -12.35 1.57 22.75
C PRO A 216 -13.80 1.65 23.25
N GLY A 217 -14.56 0.56 23.09
CA GLY A 217 -15.95 0.45 23.55
C GLY A 217 -16.44 -1.00 23.59
N PRO A 218 -17.59 -1.28 24.26
CA PRO A 218 -18.11 -2.64 24.45
C PRO A 218 -18.60 -3.28 23.14
N TYR A 219 -19.12 -2.47 22.22
CA TYR A 219 -19.50 -2.87 20.87
C TYR A 219 -18.85 -1.90 19.89
N PRO A 220 -17.59 -2.10 19.52
CA PRO A 220 -16.98 -1.26 18.52
C PRO A 220 -17.56 -1.68 17.17
N GLU A 221 -18.68 -1.08 16.80
CA GLU A 221 -19.02 -0.93 15.39
C GLU A 221 -17.95 -0.02 14.80
N SER A 222 -16.79 -0.59 14.53
CA SER A 222 -15.64 0.13 14.01
C SER A 222 -16.01 0.59 12.62
N ALA A 223 -16.47 1.84 12.52
CA ALA A 223 -16.73 2.58 11.28
C ALA A 223 -15.41 2.89 10.57
N VAL A 224 -14.67 1.83 10.31
CA VAL A 224 -13.55 1.76 9.41
C VAL A 224 -14.11 2.17 8.05
N THR A 225 -13.71 3.32 7.49
CA THR A 225 -14.20 3.83 6.19
C THR A 225 -15.69 4.21 6.12
N GLY A 226 -16.37 4.37 7.26
CA GLY A 226 -17.82 4.66 7.30
C GLY A 226 -18.72 3.42 7.22
N MET A 227 -18.13 2.22 7.25
CA MET A 227 -18.86 0.94 7.35
C MET A 227 -18.34 0.11 8.52
N PRO A 228 -19.18 -0.63 9.26
CA PRO A 228 -18.73 -1.53 10.31
C PRO A 228 -17.84 -2.63 9.72
N GLY A 229 -16.57 -2.69 10.12
CA GLY A 229 -15.65 -3.72 9.65
C GLY A 229 -14.47 -3.98 10.57
N VAL A 230 -14.03 -5.24 10.66
CA VAL A 230 -12.92 -5.66 11.52
C VAL A 230 -11.62 -5.70 10.70
N PRO A 231 -10.57 -4.97 11.11
CA PRO A 231 -9.29 -4.95 10.41
C PRO A 231 -8.40 -6.12 10.83
N TYR A 232 -7.90 -6.86 9.84
CA TYR A 232 -6.94 -7.94 10.03
C TYR A 232 -5.64 -7.62 9.31
N LEU A 233 -4.55 -7.60 10.07
CA LEU A 233 -3.20 -7.46 9.51
C LEU A 233 -2.89 -8.67 8.61
N GLN A 234 -2.41 -8.40 7.40
CA GLN A 234 -2.14 -9.43 6.40
C GLN A 234 -0.83 -9.14 5.65
N ARG A 235 -0.31 -10.18 4.96
CA ARG A 235 0.83 -10.07 4.03
C ARG A 235 2.11 -9.46 4.66
N THR A 236 2.35 -9.65 5.96
CA THR A 236 3.57 -9.21 6.65
C THR A 236 4.82 -9.92 6.10
N GLY A 237 4.71 -11.22 5.79
CA GLY A 237 5.79 -11.98 5.15
C GLY A 237 6.18 -11.47 3.77
N GLU A 238 5.22 -10.95 2.99
CA GLU A 238 5.53 -10.28 1.72
C GLU A 238 6.29 -8.98 1.96
N LEU A 239 5.85 -8.15 2.91
CA LEU A 239 6.51 -6.89 3.23
C LEU A 239 7.96 -7.12 3.70
N ARG A 240 8.21 -8.17 4.49
CA ARG A 240 9.58 -8.56 4.87
C ARG A 240 10.45 -8.85 3.64
N ARG A 241 9.93 -9.56 2.63
CA ARG A 241 10.66 -9.83 1.38
C ARG A 241 10.89 -8.57 0.57
N ILE A 242 9.89 -7.70 0.45
CA ILE A 242 10.02 -6.40 -0.22
C ILE A 242 11.16 -5.60 0.40
N ARG A 243 11.17 -5.46 1.73
CA ARG A 243 12.22 -4.72 2.44
C ARG A 243 13.59 -5.35 2.28
N ALA A 244 13.69 -6.68 2.24
CA ALA A 244 14.95 -7.36 1.95
C ALA A 244 15.48 -7.02 0.55
N LYS A 245 14.59 -6.88 -0.45
CA LYS A 245 14.98 -6.45 -1.80
C LYS A 245 15.43 -4.99 -1.87
N VAL A 246 14.82 -4.11 -1.07
CA VAL A 246 15.26 -2.72 -0.95
C VAL A 246 16.66 -2.65 -0.32
N ALA A 247 16.90 -3.41 0.76
CA ALA A 247 18.21 -3.47 1.40
C ALA A 247 19.30 -4.03 0.45
N GLU A 248 19.02 -5.16 -0.22
CA GLU A 248 19.90 -5.77 -1.23
C GLU A 248 20.26 -4.77 -2.34
N PHE A 249 19.30 -3.96 -2.78
CA PHE A 249 19.52 -2.94 -3.80
C PHE A 249 20.41 -1.81 -3.30
N ALA A 250 20.13 -1.28 -2.10
CA ALA A 250 20.91 -0.19 -1.50
C ALA A 250 22.37 -0.61 -1.25
N ASP A 251 22.60 -1.82 -0.74
CA ASP A 251 23.95 -2.36 -0.52
C ASP A 251 24.75 -2.45 -1.83
N ARG A 252 24.10 -2.91 -2.92
CA ARG A 252 24.73 -2.98 -4.24
C ARG A 252 25.02 -1.60 -4.83
N ALA A 253 24.16 -0.62 -4.62
CA ALA A 253 24.40 0.75 -5.06
C ALA A 253 25.59 1.37 -4.31
N GLY A 254 25.71 1.14 -3.00
CA GLY A 254 26.86 1.60 -2.21
C GLY A 254 28.18 0.97 -2.65
N ARG A 255 28.19 -0.33 -2.99
CA ARG A 255 29.39 -1.03 -3.47
C ARG A 255 29.81 -0.67 -4.90
N GLY A 256 28.90 -0.15 -5.72
CA GLY A 256 29.22 0.29 -7.08
C GLY A 256 29.86 1.69 -7.14
N ASN A 257 29.84 2.42 -6.02
CA ASN A 257 30.42 3.75 -5.86
C ASN A 257 31.73 3.73 -5.02
N ALA A 258 32.21 2.54 -4.65
CA ALA A 258 33.47 2.30 -3.92
C ALA A 258 34.47 1.62 -4.86
#